data_AF-B7KYW6-F1
#
_entry.id   AF-B7KYW6-F1
#
_cell.length_a   1.000
_cell.length_b   1.000
_cell.length_c   1.000
_cell.angle_alpha   90.00
_cell.angle_beta   90.00
_cell.angle_gamma   90.00
#
_symmetry.space_group_name_H-M   'P 1'
#
loop_
_entity.id
_entity.type
_entity.pdbx_description
1 polymer ?
#
loop_
_entity_poly.entity_id
_entity_poly.type
_entity_poly.pdbx_seq_one_letter_code
_entity_poly.pdbx_strand_id
1 'polypeptide(L)'
;MLTVTKTVTESTTLDTPEAVADHVHAEFLRRTEAAPFKPGDRVRIARRDGIPPEFMTGDVGTVMLCDPEFSPLTTLMGVNASGMTIQFPVQTTNLELA
;
A
#
# COMPACT_ATOMS: atom_id res chain seq x y z
N MET A 1 -14.52 26.85 -18.83
CA MET A 1 -13.36 25.95 -18.87
C MET A 1 -13.88 24.58 -19.25
N LEU A 2 -13.31 23.96 -20.29
CA LEU A 2 -13.78 22.67 -20.81
C LEU A 2 -12.60 21.70 -20.77
N THR A 3 -12.79 20.56 -20.10
CA THR A 3 -11.77 19.50 -20.01
C THR A 3 -12.09 18.43 -21.04
N VAL A 4 -11.15 18.13 -21.92
CA VAL A 4 -11.25 17.05 -22.90
C VAL A 4 -10.36 15.90 -22.43
N THR A 5 -10.96 14.75 -22.19
CA THR A 5 -10.23 13.52 -21.82
C THR A 5 -10.12 12.64 -23.06
N LYS A 6 -8.90 12.29 -23.45
CA LYS A 6 -8.62 11.35 -24.55
C LYS A 6 -7.94 10.11 -23.98
N THR A 7 -8.46 8.94 -24.29
CA THR A 7 -7.81 7.66 -24.01
C THR A 7 -6.88 7.30 -25.17
N VAL A 8 -5.60 7.08 -24.89
CA VAL A 8 -4.62 6.56 -25.85
C VAL A 8 -4.27 5.15 -25.42
N THR A 9 -4.33 4.20 -26.35
CA THR A 9 -3.92 2.81 -26.13
C THR A 9 -2.58 2.60 -26.82
N GLU A 10 -1.55 2.27 -26.05
CA GLU A 10 -0.27 1.82 -26.56
C GLU A 10 -0.14 0.32 -26.32
N SER A 11 0.56 -0.37 -27.22
CA SER A 11 0.82 -1.80 -27.10
C SER A 11 2.29 -2.05 -27.36
N THR A 12 2.91 -2.84 -26.49
CA THR A 12 4.32 -3.19 -26.57
C THR A 12 4.42 -4.69 -26.36
N THR A 13 5.12 -5.38 -27.26
CA THR A 13 5.40 -6.81 -27.13
C THR A 13 6.67 -7.00 -26.29
N LEU A 14 6.62 -7.89 -25.30
CA LEU A 14 7.75 -8.26 -24.45
C LEU A 14 8.17 -9.69 -24.80
N ASP A 15 9.06 -9.83 -25.79
CA ASP A 15 9.38 -11.13 -26.42
C ASP A 15 10.44 -11.97 -25.67
N THR A 16 11.09 -11.40 -24.66
CA THR A 16 12.13 -12.10 -23.88
C THR A 16 11.85 -12.07 -22.38
N PRO A 17 12.33 -13.06 -21.61
CA PRO A 17 12.25 -13.03 -20.15
C PRO A 17 12.86 -11.77 -19.54
N GLU A 18 13.96 -11.24 -20.11
CA GLU A 18 14.62 -10.02 -19.65
C GLU A 18 13.72 -8.80 -19.85
N ALA A 19 13.06 -8.67 -21.01
CA ALA A 19 12.13 -7.57 -21.27
C ALA A 19 10.93 -7.60 -20.32
N VAL A 20 10.44 -8.81 -19.97
CA VAL A 20 9.39 -8.99 -18.96
C VAL A 20 9.89 -8.57 -17.58
N ALA A 21 11.10 -9.00 -17.20
CA ALA A 21 11.69 -8.65 -15.90
C ALA A 21 11.89 -7.15 -15.74
N ASP A 22 12.41 -6.47 -16.76
CA ASP A 22 12.61 -5.02 -16.78
C ASP A 22 11.27 -4.28 -16.64
N HIS A 23 10.24 -4.71 -17.37
CA HIS A 23 8.91 -4.12 -17.29
C HIS A 23 8.29 -4.28 -15.89
N VAL A 24 8.31 -5.49 -15.33
CA VAL A 24 7.77 -5.77 -13.99
C VAL A 24 8.52 -4.96 -12.92
N HIS A 25 9.85 -4.84 -13.04
CA HIS A 25 10.64 -4.06 -12.10
C HIS A 25 10.37 -2.57 -12.21
N ALA A 26 10.21 -2.04 -13.43
CA ALA A 26 9.83 -0.65 -13.64
C ALA A 26 8.45 -0.34 -13.02
N GLU A 27 7.47 -1.23 -13.17
CA GLU A 27 6.16 -1.10 -12.52
C GLU A 27 6.26 -1.15 -10.99
N PHE A 28 7.09 -2.05 -10.45
CA PHE A 28 7.36 -2.09 -9.01
C PHE A 28 7.93 -0.76 -8.49
N LEU A 29 8.93 -0.20 -9.18
CA LEU A 29 9.53 1.08 -8.80
C LEU A 29 8.50 2.22 -8.86
N ARG A 30 7.73 2.31 -9.96
CA ARG A 30 6.69 3.34 -10.15
C ARG A 30 5.66 3.31 -9.01
N ARG A 31 5.16 2.12 -8.66
CA ARG A 31 4.16 1.95 -7.60
C ARG A 31 4.75 2.22 -6.22
N THR A 32 5.96 1.73 -5.98
CA THR A 32 6.65 1.95 -4.70
C THR A 32 6.95 3.43 -4.49
N GLU A 33 7.32 4.18 -5.54
CA GLU A 33 7.56 5.62 -5.47
C GLU A 33 6.26 6.40 -5.21
N ALA A 34 5.17 6.03 -5.89
CA ALA A 34 3.88 6.70 -5.76
C ALA A 34 3.11 6.37 -4.46
N ALA A 35 3.42 5.25 -3.79
CA ALA A 35 2.73 4.84 -2.58
C ALA A 35 2.87 5.89 -1.44
N PRO A 36 1.78 6.22 -0.73
CA PRO A 36 1.79 7.26 0.32
C PRO A 36 2.63 6.87 1.55
N PHE A 37 2.84 5.58 1.77
CA PHE A 37 3.70 5.07 2.83
C PHE A 37 4.70 4.07 2.24
N LYS A 38 5.92 4.04 2.79
CA LYS A 38 6.97 3.11 2.40
C LYS A 38 7.04 1.93 3.37
N PRO A 39 7.45 0.73 2.90
CA PRO A 39 7.77 -0.36 3.81
C PRO A 39 8.78 0.08 4.89
N GLY A 40 8.48 -0.20 6.15
CA GLY A 40 9.26 0.22 7.30
C GLY A 40 8.83 1.53 7.95
N ASP A 41 7.98 2.33 7.30
CA ASP A 41 7.41 3.54 7.92
C ASP A 41 6.60 3.18 9.16
N ARG A 42 6.73 4.02 10.20
CA ARG A 42 5.86 3.95 11.36
C ARG A 42 4.65 4.82 11.12
N VAL A 43 3.48 4.26 11.37
CA VAL A 43 2.20 4.94 11.16
C VAL A 43 1.34 4.88 12.41
N ARG A 44 0.50 5.90 12.57
CA ARG A 44 -0.59 5.96 13.53
C ARG A 44 -1.90 5.67 12.82
N ILE A 45 -2.77 4.93 13.48
CA ILE A 45 -4.14 4.68 13.05
C ILE A 45 -5.00 5.84 13.56
N ALA A 46 -5.34 6.78 12.67
CA ALA A 46 -6.15 7.94 12.98
C ALA A 46 -7.65 7.61 13.06
N ARG A 47 -8.09 6.54 12.38
CA ARG A 47 -9.48 6.05 12.39
C ARG A 47 -9.51 4.52 12.43
N ARG A 48 -10.39 3.94 13.25
CA ARG A 48 -10.47 2.47 13.44
C ARG A 48 -11.54 1.78 12.58
N ASP A 49 -12.01 2.43 11.52
CA ASP A 49 -13.04 1.85 10.65
C ASP A 49 -12.57 0.52 10.06
N GLY A 50 -13.31 -0.56 10.33
CA GLY A 50 -12.98 -1.91 9.87
C GLY A 50 -11.88 -2.62 10.65
N ILE A 51 -11.39 -2.07 11.77
CA ILE A 51 -10.36 -2.69 12.61
C ILE A 51 -11.01 -3.25 13.88
N PRO A 52 -10.94 -4.58 14.12
CA PRO A 52 -11.39 -5.17 15.38
C PRO A 52 -10.72 -4.50 16.59
N PRO A 53 -11.44 -4.27 17.70
CA PRO A 53 -10.90 -3.56 18.87
C PRO A 53 -9.69 -4.26 19.50
N GLU A 54 -9.59 -5.59 19.35
CA GLU A 54 -8.50 -6.40 19.86
C GLU A 54 -7.22 -6.36 19.01
N PHE A 55 -7.24 -5.74 17.82
CA PHE A 55 -6.09 -5.65 16.92
C PHE A 55 -5.43 -4.28 16.98
N MET A 56 -4.15 -4.20 16.56
CA MET A 56 -3.41 -2.93 16.48
C MET A 56 -3.47 -2.11 17.78
N THR A 57 -3.14 -2.76 18.89
CA THR A 57 -3.05 -2.16 20.22
C THR A 57 -2.13 -0.93 20.18
N GLY A 58 -2.60 0.17 20.76
CA GLY A 58 -1.86 1.44 20.77
C GLY A 58 -2.01 2.27 19.50
N ASP A 59 -2.87 1.86 18.56
CA ASP A 59 -3.15 2.58 17.32
C ASP A 59 -1.89 2.89 16.50
N VAL A 60 -0.92 1.98 16.52
CA VAL A 60 0.36 2.12 15.81
C VAL A 60 0.70 0.85 15.05
N GLY A 61 1.47 1.02 13.98
CA GLY A 61 2.02 -0.10 13.23
C GLY A 61 3.22 0.30 12.38
N THR A 62 3.90 -0.72 11.87
CA THR A 62 4.94 -0.58 10.86
C THR A 62 4.42 -1.06 9.52
N VAL A 63 4.60 -0.27 8.47
CA VAL A 63 4.14 -0.61 7.13
C VAL A 63 4.93 -1.78 6.58
N MET A 64 4.23 -2.83 6.15
CA MET A 64 4.81 -4.00 5.47
C MET A 64 4.63 -3.90 3.96
N LEU A 65 3.46 -3.43 3.51
CA LEU A 65 3.12 -3.27 2.10
C LEU A 65 2.07 -2.17 1.93
N CYS A 66 2.29 -1.26 0.98
CA CYS A 66 1.34 -0.24 0.56
C CYS A 66 1.37 -0.14 -0.98
N ASP A 67 0.31 -0.63 -1.64
CA ASP A 67 0.12 -0.48 -3.10
C ASP A 67 -1.32 -0.01 -3.36
N PRO A 68 -1.57 1.31 -3.33
CA PRO A 68 -2.92 1.87 -3.49
C PRO A 68 -3.52 1.64 -4.88
N GLU A 69 -2.70 1.33 -5.89
CA GLU A 69 -3.17 0.99 -7.23
C GLU A 69 -3.78 -0.42 -7.26
N PHE A 70 -3.22 -1.34 -6.48
CA PHE A 70 -3.75 -2.70 -6.33
C PHE A 70 -4.86 -2.80 -5.28
N SER A 71 -4.70 -2.15 -4.13
CA SER A 71 -5.61 -2.27 -2.98
C SER A 71 -5.68 -0.98 -2.18
N PRO A 72 -6.87 -0.54 -1.73
CA PRO A 72 -6.99 0.60 -0.82
C PRO A 72 -6.42 0.32 0.58
N LEU A 73 -5.98 -0.92 0.86
CA LEU A 73 -5.47 -1.35 2.15
C LEU A 73 -3.93 -1.29 2.18
N THR A 74 -3.40 -0.84 3.32
CA THR A 74 -2.00 -0.95 3.69
C THR A 74 -1.85 -2.07 4.72
N THR A 75 -0.95 -3.02 4.46
CA THR A 75 -0.64 -4.10 5.41
C THR A 75 0.30 -3.57 6.48
N LEU A 76 -0.12 -3.65 7.73
CA LEU A 76 0.68 -3.24 8.89
C LEU A 76 1.12 -4.44 9.70
N MET A 77 2.31 -4.34 10.27
CA MET A 77 2.73 -5.14 11.42
C MET A 77 2.41 -4.36 12.70
N GLY A 78 1.73 -4.99 13.65
CA GLY A 78 1.37 -4.40 14.93
C GLY A 78 1.26 -5.47 16.02
N VAL A 79 0.61 -5.13 17.13
CA VAL A 79 0.41 -6.04 18.26
C VAL A 79 -1.09 -6.13 18.57
N ASN A 80 -1.59 -7.30 18.95
CA ASN A 80 -2.98 -7.48 19.39
C ASN A 80 -3.13 -7.32 20.92
N ALA A 81 -4.35 -7.41 21.44
CA ALA A 81 -4.63 -7.26 22.88
C ALA A 81 -3.98 -8.35 23.75
N SER A 82 -3.58 -9.49 23.15
CA SER A 82 -2.86 -10.57 23.83
C SER A 82 -1.34 -10.38 23.83
N GLY A 83 -0.82 -9.28 23.25
CA GLY A 83 0.62 -9.02 23.15
C GLY A 83 1.33 -9.77 22.02
N MET A 84 0.57 -10.39 21.10
CA MET A 84 1.14 -11.09 19.94
C MET A 84 1.36 -10.11 18.79
N THR A 85 2.51 -10.22 18.11
CA THR A 85 2.74 -9.54 16.84
C THR A 85 1.83 -10.13 15.76
N ILE A 86 1.09 -9.27 15.07
CA ILE A 86 0.17 -9.64 13.98
C ILE A 86 0.47 -8.83 12.73
N GLN A 87 0.06 -9.37 11.57
CA GLN A 87 -0.05 -8.60 10.34
C GLN A 87 -1.53 -8.39 10.04
N PHE A 88 -1.93 -7.15 9.80
CA PHE A 88 -3.32 -6.82 9.54
C PHE A 88 -3.44 -5.72 8.48
N PRO A 89 -4.30 -5.90 7.45
CA PRO A 89 -4.57 -4.88 6.46
C PRO A 89 -5.50 -3.80 7.03
N VAL A 90 -5.13 -2.54 6.86
CA VAL A 90 -5.89 -1.37 7.32
C VAL A 90 -6.15 -0.44 6.14
N GLN A 91 -7.31 0.24 6.11
CA GLN A 91 -7.60 1.26 5.09
C GLN A 91 -6.50 2.32 5.08
N THR A 92 -5.89 2.58 3.93
CA THR A 92 -4.77 3.52 3.80
C THR A 92 -5.17 4.92 4.23
N THR A 93 -6.42 5.31 4.01
CA THR A 93 -7.02 6.60 4.41
C THR A 93 -7.23 6.75 5.92
N ASN A 94 -7.03 5.68 6.70
CA ASN A 94 -7.10 5.70 8.15
C ASN A 94 -5.73 5.90 8.81
N LEU A 95 -4.66 6.03 8.03
CA LEU A 95 -3.29 6.08 8.50
C LEU A 95 -2.69 7.48 8.36
N GLU A 96 -1.79 7.81 9.28
CA GLU A 96 -0.94 9.00 9.27
C GLU A 96 0.49 8.59 9.65
N LEU A 97 1.50 9.35 9.21
CA LEU A 97 2.87 9.13 9.69
C LEU A 97 2.95 9.41 11.20
N ALA A 98 3.66 8.53 11.92
CA ALA A 98 3.81 8.59 13.38
C ALA A 98 5.02 9.45 13.82
#